data_AF-A0A5C9CGH1-F1
#
_entry.id   AF-A0A5C9CGH1-F1
#
_cell.length_a   1.000
_cell.length_b   1.000
_cell.length_c   1.000
_cell.angle_alpha   90.00
_cell.angle_beta   90.00
_cell.angle_gamma   90.00
#
_symmetry.space_group_name_H-M   'P 1'
#
loop_
_entity.id
_entity.type
_entity.pdbx_description
1 polymer ?
#
loop_
_entity_poly.entity_id
_entity_poly.type
_entity_poly.pdbx_seq_one_letter_code
_entity_poly.pdbx_strand_id
1 'polypeptide(L)'
;MKTKHSTSEPRCTTRARSAFTMVELLVVIAIIGVLISMMYVVASGSIKKAREAATTALIQKLDVLMDDRLKGFIRAADPNSPTFKQIIDARELVLKSGGIFGVPRAVIAKVARKDFSRSNFPQRYQDFAPAVTASGPLAGVPTRILTDPTLIPEDANVNGVLDAGEDTNGNGVRSIIQRRRVPHCCISR
;
A
#
# COMPACT_ATOMS: atom_id res chain seq x y z
N MET A 1 -73.50 -38.97 -17.67
CA MET A 1 -73.66 -37.49 -17.60
C MET A 1 -72.81 -36.87 -18.70
N LYS A 2 -73.45 -36.24 -19.70
CA LYS A 2 -72.79 -35.63 -20.88
C LYS A 2 -72.64 -34.13 -20.62
N THR A 3 -71.41 -33.66 -20.41
CA THR A 3 -71.10 -32.23 -20.25
C THR A 3 -70.88 -31.60 -21.62
N LYS A 4 -71.73 -30.63 -21.98
CA LYS A 4 -71.63 -29.85 -23.21
C LYS A 4 -70.46 -28.88 -23.10
N HIS A 5 -69.44 -29.03 -23.96
CA HIS A 5 -68.40 -28.02 -24.13
C HIS A 5 -68.93 -26.91 -25.04
N SER A 6 -69.03 -25.69 -24.50
CA SER A 6 -69.39 -24.48 -25.23
C SER A 6 -68.13 -23.87 -25.83
N THR A 7 -68.00 -23.93 -27.15
CA THR A 7 -66.96 -23.25 -27.93
C THR A 7 -67.25 -21.75 -27.96
N SER A 8 -66.48 -20.97 -27.20
CA SER A 8 -66.47 -19.50 -27.26
C SER A 8 -65.53 -19.03 -28.37
N GLU A 9 -66.08 -18.45 -29.43
CA GLU A 9 -65.30 -17.87 -30.52
C GLU A 9 -64.46 -16.67 -30.03
N PRO A 10 -63.19 -16.56 -30.42
CA PRO A 10 -62.37 -15.39 -30.12
C PRO A 10 -62.84 -14.21 -30.98
N ARG A 11 -63.58 -13.28 -30.38
CA ARG A 11 -63.84 -11.97 -30.98
C ARG A 11 -62.51 -11.22 -31.08
N CYS A 12 -61.93 -11.18 -32.27
CA CYS A 12 -60.80 -10.34 -32.57
C CYS A 12 -61.25 -8.87 -32.60
N THR A 13 -61.28 -8.22 -31.44
CA THR A 13 -61.49 -6.78 -31.35
C THR A 13 -60.18 -6.10 -31.74
N THR A 14 -60.08 -5.66 -33.00
CA THR A 14 -58.99 -4.80 -33.47
C THR A 14 -59.09 -3.47 -32.73
N ARG A 15 -58.40 -3.38 -31.60
CA ARG A 15 -58.32 -2.18 -30.77
C ARG A 15 -57.53 -1.15 -31.56
N ALA A 16 -58.22 -0.16 -32.12
CA ALA A 16 -57.57 0.98 -32.77
C ALA A 16 -56.57 1.58 -31.78
N ARG A 17 -55.27 1.43 -32.07
CA ARG A 17 -54.22 2.07 -31.30
C ARG A 17 -54.26 3.54 -31.69
N SER A 18 -54.64 4.41 -30.75
CA SER A 18 -54.50 5.86 -30.96
C SER A 18 -53.03 6.14 -31.22
N ALA A 19 -52.69 6.55 -32.43
CA ALA A 19 -51.38 7.07 -32.73
C ALA A 19 -51.19 8.34 -31.89
N PHE A 20 -50.11 8.39 -31.13
CA PHE A 20 -49.75 9.55 -30.32
C PHE A 20 -49.64 10.77 -31.24
N THR A 21 -50.32 11.85 -30.89
CA THR A 21 -50.23 13.07 -31.69
C THR A 21 -48.82 13.65 -31.52
N MET A 22 -48.27 14.27 -32.58
CA MET A 22 -46.96 14.95 -32.51
C MET A 22 -46.91 15.97 -31.34
N VAL A 23 -48.06 16.59 -31.03
CA VAL A 23 -48.21 17.57 -29.94
C VAL A 23 -48.05 16.92 -28.57
N GLU A 24 -48.66 15.75 -28.36
CA GLU A 24 -48.61 15.03 -27.09
C GLU A 24 -47.17 14.61 -26.75
N LEU A 25 -46.39 14.19 -27.77
CA LEU A 25 -44.98 13.87 -27.60
C LEU A 25 -44.15 15.13 -27.26
N LEU A 26 -44.43 16.27 -27.92
CA LEU A 26 -43.72 17.53 -27.67
C LEU A 26 -43.92 18.03 -26.24
N VAL A 27 -45.16 17.98 -25.73
CA VAL A 27 -45.45 18.37 -24.35
C VAL A 27 -44.71 17.46 -23.35
N VAL A 28 -44.64 16.16 -23.62
CA VAL A 28 -43.94 15.21 -22.75
C VAL A 28 -42.45 15.50 -22.67
N ILE A 29 -41.77 15.71 -23.80
CA ILE A 29 -40.32 16.04 -23.76
C ILE A 29 -40.06 17.39 -23.09
N ALA A 30 -40.99 18.35 -23.20
CA ALA A 30 -40.89 19.63 -22.51
C ALA A 30 -40.98 19.47 -20.98
N ILE A 31 -41.96 18.68 -20.49
CA ILE A 31 -42.12 18.43 -19.05
C ILE A 31 -40.91 17.66 -18.50
N ILE A 32 -40.44 16.63 -19.20
CA ILE A 32 -39.26 15.86 -18.77
C ILE A 32 -38.01 16.75 -18.73
N GLY A 33 -37.83 17.65 -19.70
CA GLY A 33 -36.71 18.59 -19.72
C GLY A 33 -36.68 19.52 -18.50
N VAL A 34 -37.84 20.06 -18.10
CA VAL A 34 -37.95 20.91 -16.90
C VAL A 34 -37.60 20.11 -15.64
N LEU A 35 -38.09 18.88 -15.50
CA LEU A 35 -37.81 18.03 -14.34
C LEU A 35 -36.31 17.67 -14.23
N ILE A 36 -35.65 17.33 -15.33
CA ILE A 36 -34.21 17.02 -15.35
C ILE A 36 -33.39 18.25 -14.95
N SER A 37 -33.77 19.44 -15.41
CA SER A 37 -33.04 20.69 -15.13
C SER A 37 -32.95 20.98 -13.62
N MET A 38 -34.06 20.80 -12.89
CA MET A 38 -34.10 21.02 -11.46
C MET A 38 -33.33 19.94 -10.70
N MET A 39 -33.42 18.68 -11.13
CA MET A 39 -32.71 17.56 -10.51
C MET A 39 -31.18 17.67 -10.65
N TYR A 40 -30.70 18.21 -11.78
CA TYR A 40 -29.28 18.39 -12.04
C TYR A 40 -28.60 19.34 -11.04
N VAL A 41 -29.24 20.47 -10.73
CA VAL A 41 -28.69 21.48 -9.80
C VAL A 41 -28.50 20.87 -8.41
N VAL A 42 -29.50 20.14 -7.91
CA VAL A 42 -29.44 19.47 -6.59
C VAL A 42 -28.33 18.42 -6.56
N ALA A 43 -28.24 17.57 -7.60
CA ALA A 43 -27.21 16.53 -7.68
C ALA A 43 -25.79 17.11 -7.71
N SER A 44 -25.60 18.23 -8.43
CA SER A 44 -24.30 18.89 -8.54
C SER A 44 -23.76 19.41 -7.20
N GLY A 45 -24.64 19.88 -6.31
CA GLY A 45 -24.27 20.32 -4.97
C GLY A 45 -23.82 19.17 -4.06
N SER A 46 -24.55 18.04 -4.11
CA SER A 46 -24.25 16.85 -3.29
C SER A 46 -22.91 16.21 -3.66
N ILE A 47 -22.55 16.17 -4.95
CA ILE A 47 -21.28 15.60 -5.41
C ILE A 47 -20.08 16.42 -4.91
N LYS A 48 -20.18 17.76 -4.92
CA LYS A 48 -19.11 18.64 -4.41
C LYS A 48 -18.88 18.41 -2.91
N LYS A 49 -19.97 18.39 -2.12
CA LYS A 49 -19.90 18.10 -0.68
C LYS A 49 -19.30 16.73 -0.39
N ALA A 50 -19.65 15.71 -1.17
CA ALA A 50 -19.10 14.36 -1.01
C ALA A 50 -17.58 14.33 -1.28
N ARG A 51 -17.10 15.10 -2.25
CA ARG A 51 -15.66 15.23 -2.53
C ARG A 51 -14.91 15.91 -1.40
N GLU A 52 -15.45 17.02 -0.88
CA GLU A 52 -14.87 17.73 0.26
C GLU A 52 -14.77 16.80 1.48
N ALA A 53 -15.86 16.11 1.82
CA ALA A 53 -15.88 15.16 2.93
C ALA A 53 -14.86 14.01 2.75
N ALA A 54 -14.72 13.49 1.52
CA ALA A 54 -13.74 12.45 1.22
C ALA A 54 -12.30 12.94 1.41
N THR A 55 -11.98 14.17 0.97
CA THR A 55 -10.66 14.77 1.16
C THR A 55 -10.37 15.04 2.63
N THR A 56 -11.35 15.57 3.39
CA THR A 56 -11.19 15.79 4.85
C THR A 56 -10.96 14.48 5.59
N ALA A 57 -11.68 13.41 5.23
CA ALA A 57 -11.46 12.09 5.83
C ALA A 57 -10.06 11.53 5.53
N LEU A 58 -9.52 11.80 4.33
CA LEU A 58 -8.16 11.39 3.98
C LEU A 58 -7.11 12.17 4.79
N ILE A 59 -7.29 13.48 4.96
CA ILE A 59 -6.43 14.32 5.79
C ILE A 59 -6.42 13.79 7.23
N GLN A 60 -7.60 13.55 7.82
CA GLN A 60 -7.70 13.01 9.17
C GLN A 60 -7.01 11.65 9.33
N LYS A 61 -7.10 10.78 8.31
CA LYS A 61 -6.38 9.49 8.32
C LYS A 61 -4.87 9.68 8.27
N LEU A 62 -4.39 10.62 7.46
CA LEU A 62 -2.97 10.95 7.41
C LEU A 62 -2.50 11.51 8.76
N ASP A 63 -3.28 12.38 9.40
CA ASP A 63 -2.92 12.96 10.69
C ASP A 63 -2.77 11.87 11.77
N VAL A 64 -3.72 10.94 11.87
CA VAL A 64 -3.64 9.83 12.83
C VAL A 64 -2.42 8.95 12.55
N LEU A 65 -2.17 8.59 11.29
CA LEU A 65 -1.03 7.77 10.93
C LEU A 65 0.31 8.48 11.17
N MET A 66 0.38 9.79 10.91
CA MET A 66 1.58 10.59 11.16
C MET A 66 1.84 10.73 12.66
N ASP A 67 0.81 10.93 13.47
CA ASP A 67 0.94 11.01 14.93
C ASP A 67 1.39 9.68 15.54
N ASP A 68 0.83 8.55 15.10
CA ASP A 68 1.27 7.21 15.52
C ASP A 68 2.74 6.96 15.17
N ARG A 69 3.14 7.31 13.94
CA ARG A 69 4.54 7.20 13.50
C ARG A 69 5.46 8.12 14.28
N LEU A 70 5.05 9.36 14.55
CA LEU A 70 5.82 10.33 15.30
C LEU A 70 6.04 9.89 16.75
N LYS A 71 4.98 9.42 17.43
CA LYS A 71 5.06 8.86 18.78
C LYS A 71 5.98 7.65 18.85
N GLY A 72 5.85 6.73 17.89
CA GLY A 72 6.74 5.58 17.76
C GLY A 72 8.21 5.99 17.58
N PHE A 73 8.46 6.98 16.71
CA PHE A 73 9.80 7.51 16.48
C PHE A 73 10.38 8.20 17.72
N ILE A 74 9.62 9.08 18.38
CA ILE A 74 10.07 9.78 19.60
C ILE A 74 10.44 8.76 20.69
N ARG A 75 9.62 7.72 20.86
CA ARG A 75 9.89 6.64 21.82
C ARG A 75 11.15 5.85 21.47
N ALA A 76 11.38 5.56 20.19
CA ALA A 76 12.57 4.84 19.73
C ALA A 76 13.84 5.70 19.76
N ALA A 77 13.70 7.02 19.59
CA ALA A 77 14.79 8.01 19.61
C ALA A 77 15.07 8.57 21.01
N ASP A 78 14.34 8.13 22.03
CA ASP A 78 14.59 8.49 23.43
C ASP A 78 15.94 7.90 23.87
N PRO A 79 16.90 8.72 24.35
CA PRO A 79 18.20 8.25 24.85
C PRO A 79 18.09 7.28 26.03
N ASN A 80 16.96 7.29 26.76
CA ASN A 80 16.71 6.37 27.85
C ASN A 80 16.12 5.03 27.38
N SER A 81 15.70 4.92 26.12
CA SER A 81 15.15 3.67 25.60
C SER A 81 16.23 2.58 25.52
N PRO A 82 15.91 1.32 25.86
CA PRO A 82 16.87 0.22 25.83
C PRO A 82 17.38 -0.06 24.41
N THR A 83 16.53 0.17 23.40
CA THR A 83 16.88 0.06 21.98
C THR A 83 17.94 1.07 21.57
N PHE A 84 17.82 2.33 22.00
CA PHE A 84 18.78 3.36 21.62
C PHE A 84 20.12 3.17 22.33
N LYS A 85 20.11 2.68 23.58
CA LYS A 85 21.34 2.33 24.31
C LYS A 85 22.15 1.27 23.57
N GLN A 86 21.50 0.22 23.06
CA GLN A 86 22.18 -0.82 22.27
C GLN A 86 22.86 -0.25 21.02
N ILE A 87 22.26 0.74 20.36
CA ILE A 87 22.86 1.40 19.18
C ILE A 87 24.09 2.22 19.58
N ILE A 88 24.03 2.95 20.71
CA ILE A 88 25.18 3.69 21.23
C ILE A 88 26.32 2.73 21.58
N ASP A 89 26.01 1.65 22.31
CA ASP A 89 27.01 0.67 22.76
C ASP A 89 27.65 -0.04 21.56
N ALA A 90 26.85 -0.44 20.55
CA ALA A 90 27.36 -1.01 19.30
C ALA A 90 28.30 -0.06 18.57
N ARG A 91 27.98 1.23 18.53
CA ARG A 91 28.82 2.23 17.86
C ARG A 91 30.09 2.55 18.63
N GLU A 92 30.03 2.55 19.95
CA GLU A 92 31.20 2.66 20.80
C GLU A 92 32.16 1.49 20.55
N LEU A 93 31.64 0.27 20.37
CA LEU A 93 32.44 -0.91 20.01
C LEU A 93 33.10 -0.74 18.63
N VAL A 94 32.36 -0.26 17.63
CA VAL A 94 32.90 0.00 16.28
C VAL A 94 34.03 1.04 16.35
N LEU A 95 33.85 2.15 17.08
CA LEU A 95 34.90 3.17 17.25
C LEU A 95 36.17 2.63 17.92
N LYS A 96 36.00 1.81 18.97
CA LYS A 96 37.12 1.14 19.65
C LYS A 96 37.85 0.18 18.71
N SER A 97 37.13 -0.58 17.90
CA SER A 97 37.73 -1.50 16.92
C SER A 97 38.49 -0.76 15.80
N GLY A 98 38.07 0.46 15.46
CA GLY A 98 38.73 1.33 14.49
C GLY A 98 39.91 2.13 15.04
N GLY A 99 40.34 1.89 16.29
CA GLY A 99 41.46 2.60 16.92
C GLY A 99 41.14 4.04 17.36
N ILE A 100 39.86 4.45 17.34
CA ILE A 100 39.42 5.78 17.76
C ILE A 100 38.99 5.71 19.23
N PHE A 101 39.86 6.17 20.12
CA PHE A 101 39.60 6.22 21.56
C PHE A 101 39.29 7.64 22.04
N GLY A 102 38.61 7.76 23.19
CA GLY A 102 38.39 9.05 23.87
C GLY A 102 37.20 9.88 23.37
N VAL A 103 36.36 9.37 22.47
CA VAL A 103 35.13 10.08 22.05
C VAL A 103 34.13 10.08 23.21
N PRO A 104 33.65 11.25 23.68
CA PRO A 104 32.66 11.30 24.74
C PRO A 104 31.34 10.62 24.31
N ARG A 105 30.74 9.82 25.20
CA ARG A 105 29.44 9.14 24.94
C ARG A 105 28.33 10.09 24.48
N ALA A 106 28.34 11.34 24.97
CA ALA A 106 27.39 12.37 24.52
C ALA A 106 27.51 12.68 23.02
N VAL A 107 28.72 12.65 22.45
CA VAL A 107 28.95 12.85 21.01
C VAL A 107 28.48 11.63 20.23
N ILE A 108 28.79 10.42 20.70
CA ILE A 108 28.32 9.17 20.08
C ILE A 108 26.79 9.13 20.05
N ALA A 109 26.12 9.51 21.14
CA ALA A 109 24.66 9.57 21.22
C ALA A 109 24.07 10.58 20.21
N LYS A 110 24.69 11.75 20.04
CA LYS A 110 24.26 12.74 19.03
C LYS A 110 24.38 12.19 17.61
N VAL A 111 25.49 11.52 17.30
CA VAL A 111 25.70 10.93 15.95
C VAL A 111 24.78 9.73 15.74
N ALA A 112 24.60 8.86 16.73
CA ALA A 112 23.64 7.75 16.69
C ALA A 112 22.21 8.24 16.43
N ARG A 113 21.79 9.34 17.07
CA ARG A 113 20.48 9.94 16.85
C ARG A 113 20.32 10.45 15.43
N LYS A 114 21.38 11.09 14.90
CA LYS A 114 21.41 11.57 13.52
C LYS A 114 21.28 10.42 12.52
N ASP A 115 22.03 9.34 12.71
CA ASP A 115 22.00 8.21 11.76
C ASP A 115 20.71 7.39 11.88
N PHE A 116 20.16 7.24 13.08
CA PHE A 116 18.82 6.68 13.28
C PHE A 116 17.74 7.53 12.59
N SER A 117 17.87 8.85 12.63
CA SER A 117 16.95 9.75 11.92
C SER A 117 17.09 9.61 10.41
N ARG A 118 18.32 9.48 9.89
CA ARG A 118 18.59 9.29 8.45
C ARG A 118 18.03 7.97 7.92
N SER A 119 18.12 6.88 8.68
CA SER A 119 17.61 5.58 8.25
C SER A 119 16.08 5.52 8.23
N ASN A 120 15.40 6.28 9.09
CA ASN A 120 13.93 6.31 9.16
C ASN A 120 13.31 7.42 8.29
N PHE A 121 14.04 8.51 8.05
CA PHE A 121 13.62 9.65 7.24
C PHE A 121 14.74 10.07 6.28
N PRO A 122 14.92 9.34 5.17
CA PRO A 122 15.86 9.70 4.13
C PRO A 122 15.56 11.12 3.61
N GLN A 123 16.49 12.06 3.75
CA GLN A 123 16.31 13.42 3.25
C GLN A 123 16.78 13.56 1.80
N ARG A 124 17.63 12.63 1.34
CA ARG A 124 18.22 12.61 0.01
C ARG A 124 18.06 11.23 -0.62
N TYR A 125 18.05 11.16 -1.95
CA TYR A 125 17.97 9.89 -2.67
C TYR A 125 19.10 8.91 -2.29
N GLN A 126 20.30 9.44 -2.03
CA GLN A 126 21.45 8.67 -1.56
C GLN A 126 21.27 8.03 -0.17
N ASP A 127 20.35 8.55 0.65
CA ASP A 127 20.06 7.97 1.97
C ASP A 127 19.13 6.74 1.85
N PHE A 128 18.50 6.51 0.69
CA PHE A 128 17.75 5.28 0.38
C PHE A 128 18.64 4.13 -0.06
N ALA A 129 19.88 4.42 -0.49
CA ALA A 129 20.80 3.35 -0.84
C ALA A 129 21.12 2.58 0.46
N PRO A 130 20.84 1.26 0.53
CA PRO A 130 21.41 0.46 1.59
C PRO A 130 22.91 0.70 1.50
N ALA A 131 23.58 0.93 2.64
CA ALA A 131 25.01 1.16 2.71
C ALA A 131 25.76 -0.08 2.20
N VAL A 132 25.76 -0.27 0.88
CA VAL A 132 26.48 -1.28 0.14
C VAL A 132 27.87 -0.67 -0.01
N THR A 133 28.76 -1.15 0.85
CA THR A 133 30.21 -1.09 0.66
C THR A 133 30.79 0.30 0.41
N ALA A 134 30.74 1.18 1.42
CA ALA A 134 31.86 2.08 1.62
C ALA A 134 32.86 1.36 2.52
N SER A 135 33.87 0.77 1.91
CA SER A 135 35.05 0.20 2.57
C SER A 135 35.75 1.29 3.39
N GLY A 136 35.35 1.42 4.64
CA GLY A 136 35.94 2.30 5.64
C GLY A 136 35.44 1.85 7.02
N PRO A 137 36.25 1.98 8.08
CA PRO A 137 35.96 1.39 9.40
C PRO A 137 34.82 2.09 10.18
N LEU A 138 33.91 2.78 9.48
CA LEU A 138 32.83 3.59 10.02
C LEU A 138 31.57 3.46 9.16
N ALA A 139 30.89 2.32 9.24
CA ALA A 139 29.53 2.18 8.71
C ALA A 139 28.59 1.76 9.83
N GLY A 140 27.66 2.65 10.21
CA GLY A 140 26.53 2.33 11.07
C GLY A 140 25.54 1.42 10.36
N VAL A 141 25.81 0.12 10.37
CA VAL A 141 24.97 -0.90 9.73
C VAL A 141 23.92 -1.42 10.73
N PRO A 142 22.61 -1.38 10.42
CA PRO A 142 21.68 -2.39 10.93
C PRO A 142 21.97 -3.71 10.20
N THR A 143 22.87 -4.51 10.76
CA THR A 143 23.30 -5.80 10.20
C THR A 143 22.27 -6.87 10.52
N ARG A 144 21.08 -6.77 9.91
CA ARG A 144 20.10 -7.87 9.97
C ARG A 144 19.55 -8.32 8.62
N ILE A 145 19.97 -7.71 7.51
CA ILE A 145 19.51 -8.11 6.18
C ILE A 145 20.66 -8.59 5.26
N LEU A 146 21.93 -8.30 5.58
CA LEU A 146 23.06 -8.68 4.70
C LEU A 146 23.91 -9.86 5.19
N THR A 147 23.61 -10.45 6.35
CA THR A 147 24.29 -11.66 6.86
C THR A 147 23.32 -12.82 7.11
N ASP A 148 22.08 -12.72 6.64
CA ASP A 148 21.24 -13.91 6.54
C ASP A 148 21.52 -14.54 5.16
N PRO A 149 22.34 -15.60 5.08
CA PRO A 149 22.62 -16.27 3.82
C PRO A 149 21.35 -16.89 3.20
N THR A 150 20.20 -16.84 3.87
CA THR A 150 18.92 -17.30 3.32
C THR A 150 18.17 -16.24 2.52
N LEU A 151 18.67 -14.99 2.39
CA LEU A 151 17.98 -13.88 1.72
C LEU A 151 18.70 -13.31 0.48
N ILE A 152 19.84 -13.85 0.08
CA ILE A 152 20.49 -13.47 -1.18
C ILE A 152 19.84 -14.27 -2.32
N PRO A 153 19.51 -13.65 -3.47
CA PRO A 153 19.15 -14.39 -4.68
C PRO A 153 20.33 -15.28 -5.09
N GLU A 154 20.26 -16.58 -4.77
CA GLU A 154 21.29 -17.57 -5.10
C GLU A 154 21.23 -17.99 -6.57
N ASP A 155 20.02 -18.00 -7.13
CA ASP A 155 19.72 -18.32 -8.52
C ASP A 155 20.16 -17.19 -9.46
N ALA A 156 21.45 -17.18 -9.81
CA ALA A 156 22.09 -16.08 -10.53
C ALA A 156 21.61 -15.97 -11.98
N ASN A 157 21.28 -17.11 -12.60
CA ASN A 157 20.82 -17.18 -13.98
C ASN A 157 19.27 -17.24 -14.12
N VAL A 158 18.54 -17.29 -13.01
CA VAL A 158 17.07 -17.25 -12.94
C VAL A 158 16.39 -18.42 -13.67
N ASN A 159 17.04 -19.59 -13.76
CA ASN A 159 16.58 -20.71 -14.59
C ASN A 159 15.61 -21.68 -13.88
N GLY A 160 15.33 -21.48 -12.60
CA GLY A 160 14.45 -22.40 -11.83
C GLY A 160 15.15 -23.58 -11.14
N VAL A 161 16.43 -23.85 -11.42
CA VAL A 161 17.31 -24.87 -10.80
C VAL A 161 18.45 -24.22 -10.01
N LEU A 162 18.86 -24.78 -8.87
CA LEU A 162 20.05 -24.29 -8.15
C LEU A 162 21.28 -25.03 -8.68
N ASP A 163 22.17 -24.33 -9.39
CA ASP A 163 23.33 -24.95 -10.05
C ASP A 163 24.53 -25.09 -9.10
N ALA A 164 25.48 -25.97 -9.43
CA ALA A 164 26.69 -26.17 -8.64
C ALA A 164 27.55 -24.89 -8.65
N GLY A 165 27.70 -24.26 -7.48
CA GLY A 165 28.40 -22.98 -7.31
C GLY A 165 27.49 -21.80 -7.00
N GLU A 166 26.17 -21.96 -7.14
CA GLU A 166 25.17 -20.97 -6.73
C GLU A 166 24.70 -21.18 -5.28
N ASP A 167 24.76 -22.42 -4.78
CA ASP A 167 24.44 -22.78 -3.39
C ASP A 167 25.53 -22.29 -2.42
N THR A 168 25.43 -21.01 -2.04
CA THR A 168 26.45 -20.32 -1.25
C THR A 168 26.44 -20.77 0.22
N ASN A 169 25.35 -21.40 0.68
CA ASN A 169 25.18 -21.83 2.07
C ASN A 169 25.08 -23.36 2.25
N GLY A 170 25.05 -24.12 1.15
CA GLY A 170 25.11 -25.58 1.15
C GLY A 170 23.82 -26.27 1.61
N ASN A 171 22.68 -25.59 1.60
CA ASN A 171 21.41 -26.14 2.10
C ASN A 171 20.58 -26.83 1.01
N GLY A 172 20.98 -26.74 -0.26
CA GLY A 172 20.27 -27.33 -1.40
C GLY A 172 18.88 -26.72 -1.69
N VAL A 173 18.58 -25.52 -1.17
CA VAL A 173 17.25 -24.89 -1.22
C VAL A 173 17.34 -23.41 -1.58
N ARG A 174 16.64 -23.02 -2.66
CA ARG A 174 16.48 -21.61 -3.06
C ARG A 174 15.86 -20.74 -1.95
N SER A 175 16.47 -19.57 -1.75
CA SER A 175 15.97 -18.49 -0.87
C SER A 175 14.47 -18.18 -1.01
N ILE A 176 13.86 -17.84 0.14
CA ILE A 176 12.44 -17.48 0.33
C ILE A 176 12.00 -16.24 -0.50
N ILE A 177 12.91 -15.36 -0.89
CA ILE A 177 12.57 -14.17 -1.70
C ILE A 177 12.20 -14.57 -3.14
N GLN A 178 12.76 -15.65 -3.68
CA GLN A 178 12.40 -16.19 -4.99
C GLN A 178 11.13 -17.08 -4.94
N ARG A 179 10.64 -17.47 -3.75
CA ARG A 179 9.44 -18.30 -3.57
C ARG A 179 8.12 -17.55 -3.71
N ARG A 180 8.03 -16.52 -4.57
CA ARG A 180 6.73 -15.98 -4.99
C ARG A 180 6.08 -16.92 -6.01
N ARG A 181 5.60 -18.08 -5.54
CA ARG A 181 4.40 -18.65 -6.14
C ARG A 181 3.27 -17.72 -5.76
N VAL A 182 2.77 -16.98 -6.74
CA VAL A 182 1.44 -16.37 -6.68
C VAL A 182 0.49 -17.50 -6.28
N PRO A 183 -0.22 -17.44 -5.14
CA PRO A 183 -1.24 -18.42 -4.86
C PRO A 183 -2.32 -18.22 -5.92
N HIS A 184 -2.37 -19.12 -6.90
CA HIS A 184 -3.54 -19.32 -7.72
C HIS A 184 -4.67 -19.70 -6.77
N CYS A 185 -5.47 -18.69 -6.41
CA CYS A 185 -6.73 -18.86 -5.73
C CYS A 185 -7.66 -19.57 -6.72
N CYS A 186 -7.67 -20.91 -6.68
CA CYS A 186 -8.78 -21.68 -7.20
C CYS A 186 -9.97 -21.43 -6.26
N ILE A 187 -10.76 -20.41 -6.62
CA ILE A 187 -12.18 -20.36 -6.30
C ILE A 187 -12.80 -21.54 -7.05
N SER A 188 -13.08 -22.63 -6.35
CA SER A 188 -14.01 -23.64 -6.84
C SER A 188 -15.37 -23.34 -6.24
N ARG A 189 -16.34 -23.21 -7.13
CA ARG A 189 -17.78 -23.06 -6.87
C ARG A 189 -18.37 -24.30 -6.22
#